data_AF-X0ZGI1-F1
#
_entry.id   AF-X0ZGI1-F1
#
_cell.length_a   1.000
_cell.length_b   1.000
_cell.length_c   1.000
_cell.angle_alpha   90.00
_cell.angle_beta   90.00
_cell.angle_gamma   90.00
#
_symmetry.space_group_name_H-M   'P 1'
#
loop_
_entity.id
_entity.type
_entity.pdbx_description
1 polymer ?
#
loop_
_entity_poly.entity_id
_entity_poly.type
_entity_poly.pdbx_seq_one_letter_code
_entity_poly.pdbx_strand_id
1 'polypeptide(L)' 'MINGIDAIISWNFEHIVKLKTRVMVNGVNRLLGYHEIEICSPEEVIEL' A
#
# COMPACT_ATOMS: atom_id res chain seq x y z
N MET A 1 6.10 -7.92 3.08
CA MET A 1 5.80 -7.57 4.47
C MET A 1 5.89 -8.77 5.38
N ILE A 2 6.52 -8.59 6.54
CA ILE A 2 6.88 -9.68 7.47
C ILE A 2 5.69 -10.15 8.32
N ASN A 3 4.64 -9.32 8.46
CA ASN A 3 3.54 -9.54 9.41
C ASN A 3 2.20 -9.97 8.77
N GLY A 4 2.17 -10.34 7.49
CA GLY A 4 0.93 -10.77 6.81
C GLY A 4 -0.17 -9.70 6.78
N ILE A 5 0.20 -8.42 6.67
CA ILE A 5 -0.75 -7.31 6.56
C ILE A 5 -1.19 -7.18 5.10
N ASP A 6 -2.50 -7.14 4.87
CA ASP A 6 -3.11 -7.04 3.54
C ASP A 6 -3.27 -5.60 3.04
N ALA A 7 -3.44 -4.63 3.96
CA ALA A 7 -3.65 -3.22 3.60
C ALA A 7 -3.04 -2.24 4.62
N ILE A 8 -2.60 -1.08 4.12
CA ILE A 8 -2.26 0.12 4.90
C ILE A 8 -3.22 1.22 4.47
N ILE A 9 -3.99 1.71 5.43
CA ILE A 9 -4.93 2.82 5.24
C ILE A 9 -4.28 4.09 5.77
N SER A 10 -4.23 5.17 4.98
CA SER A 10 -3.58 6.43 5.37
C SER A 10 -4.23 7.67 4.78
N TRP A 11 -4.26 8.77 5.55
CA TRP A 11 -4.62 10.11 5.04
C TRP A 11 -3.44 10.88 4.42
N ASN A 12 -2.24 10.29 4.38
CA ASN A 12 -1.06 10.98 3.89
C ASN A 12 -0.92 10.88 2.36
N PHE A 13 -1.59 11.80 1.66
CA PHE A 13 -1.52 11.94 0.21
C PHE A 13 -0.20 12.54 -0.29
N GLU A 14 0.59 13.15 0.59
CA GLU A 14 1.87 13.72 0.20
C GLU A 14 2.94 12.65 -0.01
N HIS A 15 2.91 11.57 0.78
CA HIS A 15 4.00 10.60 0.80
C HIS A 15 3.55 9.14 0.63
N ILE A 16 2.42 8.75 1.22
CA ILE A 16 2.04 7.33 1.36
C ILE A 16 1.09 6.89 0.24
N VAL A 17 -0.03 7.61 0.05
CA VAL A 17 -1.13 7.16 -0.82
C VAL A 17 -0.84 7.37 -2.32
N LYS A 18 0.21 8.13 -2.68
CA LYS A 18 0.56 8.40 -4.08
C LYS A 18 0.73 7.11 -4.87
N LEU A 19 0.18 7.07 -6.10
CA LEU A 19 0.33 5.94 -7.02
C LEU A 19 1.79 5.48 -7.18
N LYS A 20 2.73 6.44 -7.29
CA LYS A 20 4.16 6.12 -7.36
C LYS A 20 4.63 5.33 -6.13
N THR A 21 4.23 5.73 -4.93
CA THR A 21 4.58 5.03 -3.69
C THR A 21 3.98 3.63 -3.66
N ARG A 22 2.68 3.48 -3.99
CA ARG A 22 2.00 2.19 -4.10
C ARG A 22 2.76 1.21 -5.01
N VAL A 23 3.10 1.66 -6.22
CA VAL A 23 3.83 0.88 -7.21
C VAL A 23 5.24 0.51 -6.73
N MET A 24 5.97 1.45 -6.13
CA MET A 24 7.33 1.20 -5.64
C MET A 24 7.35 0.22 -4.48
N VAL A 25 6.44 0.36 -3.50
CA VAL A 25 6.35 -0.55 -2.36
C VAL A 25 6.06 -1.97 -2.82
N ASN A 26 5.08 -2.16 -3.72
CA ASN A 26 4.79 -3.49 -4.26
C ASN A 26 5.91 -4.02 -5.16
N GLY A 27 6.64 -3.14 -5.86
CA GLY A 27 7.88 -3.50 -6.54
C GLY A 27 8.93 -4.09 -5.60
N VAL A 28 9.19 -3.42 -4.47
CA VAL A 28 10.13 -3.91 -3.45
C VAL A 28 9.63 -5.20 -2.80
N ASN A 29 8.34 -5.31 -2.48
CA ASN A 29 7.77 -6.56 -1.94
C ASN A 29 8.00 -7.73 -2.90
N ARG A 30 7.68 -7.57 -4.20
CA ARG A 30 7.93 -8.59 -5.22
C ARG A 30 9.40 -8.99 -5.31
N LEU A 31 10.32 -8.02 -5.33
CA LEU A 31 11.76 -8.29 -5.39
C LEU A 31 12.26 -9.11 -4.20
N LEU A 32 11.62 -8.96 -3.04
CA LEU A 32 11.97 -9.66 -1.81
C LEU A 32 11.13 -10.94 -1.59
N GLY A 33 10.28 -11.33 -2.55
CA GLY A 33 9.41 -12.51 -2.45
C GLY A 33 8.27 -12.36 -1.44
N TYR A 34 7.94 -11.12 -1.06
CA TYR A 34 6.82 -10.83 -0.19
C TYR A 34 5.51 -10.65 -0.98
N HIS A 35 4.40 -10.94 -0.31
CA HIS A 35 3.07 -10.56 -0.80
C HIS A 35 2.96 -9.05 -1.01
N GLU A 36 2.20 -8.68 -2.05
CA GLU A 36 1.81 -7.30 -2.30
C GLU A 36 0.86 -6.82 -1.19
N ILE A 37 0.84 -5.51 -1.01
CA ILE A 37 -0.03 -4.83 -0.05
C ILE A 37 -0.84 -3.77 -0.78
N GLU A 38 -2.09 -3.62 -0.36
CA GLU A 38 -2.90 -2.47 -0.75
C GLU A 38 -2.55 -1.23 0.10
N ILE A 39 -2.29 -0.11 -0.54
CA ILE A 39 -2.11 1.18 0.15
C ILE A 39 -3.16 2.13 -0.39
N CYS A 40 -4.08 2.52 0.48
CA CYS A 40 -5.25 3.30 0.10
C CYS A 40 -5.55 4.39 1.14
N SER A 41 -6.31 5.39 0.71
CA SER A 41 -6.95 6.35 1.58
C SER A 41 -8.20 5.77 2.25
N PRO A 42 -8.62 6.31 3.40
CA PRO A 42 -9.89 5.92 4.01
C PRO A 42 -11.09 6.12 3.09
N GLU A 43 -11.09 7.15 2.25
CA GLU A 43 -12.15 7.41 1.27
C GLU A 43 -12.27 6.26 0.25
N GLU A 44 -11.15 5.72 -0.24
CA GLU A 44 -11.14 4.55 -1.14
C GLU A 44 -11.69 3.26 -0.49
N VAL A 45 -11.68 3.16 0.84
CA VAL A 45 -12.16 1.97 1.58
C VAL A 45 -13.61 2.11 2.00
N ILE A 46 -14.05 3.31 2.37
CA ILE A 46 -15.44 3.55 2.83
C ILE A 46 -16.44 3.41 1.67
N GLU A 47 -16.00 3.59 0.43
CA GLU A 47 -16.81 3.39 -0.78
C GLU A 47 -16.82 1.95 -1.33
N LEU A 48 -16.09 1.02 -0.73
CA LEU A 48 -16.10 -0.42 -1.04
C LEU A 48 -17.14 -1.18 -0.20
#